data_AF-A0A0F2R4P6-F1
#
_entry.id   AF-A0A0F2R4P6-F1
#
_cell.length_a   1.000
_cell.length_b   1.000
_cell.length_c   1.000
_cell.angle_alpha   90.00
_cell.angle_beta   90.00
_cell.angle_gamma   90.00
#
_symmetry.space_group_name_H-M   'P 1'
#
loop_
_entity.id
_entity.type
_entity.pdbx_description
1 polymer ?
#
loop_
_entity_poly.entity_id
_entity_poly.type
_entity_poly.pdbx_seq_one_letter_code
_entity_poly.pdbx_strand_id
1 'polypeptide(L)'
;MAALMVALLALAGCASVDKGAARKNIGSAESAIAQADTNQANRYAPLELKVAQEKLAQANIAFANEEYKKAEYLSEESLVNAQLASAKSETARTQTMVQALRESISSLRQEIEHNDSMR
;
A
#
# COMPACT_ATOMS: atom_id res chain seq x y z
N MET A 1 -20.18 52.40 9.10
CA MET A 1 -19.31 51.86 8.02
C MET A 1 -18.08 51.13 8.57
N ALA A 2 -18.19 50.43 9.71
CA ALA A 2 -17.09 49.67 10.32
C ALA A 2 -17.41 48.17 10.48
N ALA A 3 -18.70 47.80 10.50
CA ALA A 3 -19.15 46.42 10.65
C ALA A 3 -18.98 45.56 9.38
N LEU A 4 -18.79 46.18 8.21
CA LEU A 4 -18.70 45.45 6.94
C LEU A 4 -17.27 44.94 6.65
N MET A 5 -16.24 45.53 7.24
CA MET A 5 -14.84 45.12 6.98
C MET A 5 -14.39 43.89 7.78
N VAL A 6 -15.04 43.57 8.90
CA VAL A 6 -14.65 42.42 9.74
C VAL A 6 -15.17 41.09 9.16
N ALA A 7 -16.28 41.12 8.40
CA ALA A 7 -16.87 39.92 7.83
C ALA A 7 -16.08 39.32 6.66
N LEU A 8 -15.28 40.11 5.93
CA LEU A 8 -14.47 39.60 4.81
C LEU A 8 -13.16 38.92 5.24
N LEU A 9 -12.69 39.15 6.46
CA LEU A 9 -11.50 38.46 7.00
C LEU A 9 -11.79 37.04 7.49
N ALA A 10 -13.06 36.69 7.73
CA ALA A 10 -13.47 35.35 8.15
C ALA A 10 -13.52 34.33 6.99
N LEU A 11 -13.50 34.79 5.74
CA LEU A 11 -13.49 33.91 4.55
C LEU A 11 -12.09 33.63 3.98
N ALA A 12 -11.05 34.29 4.50
CA ALA A 12 -9.66 33.99 4.12
C ALA A 12 -9.11 32.69 4.76
N GLY A 13 -9.92 32.01 5.59
CA GLY A 13 -9.57 30.76 6.28
C GLY A 13 -9.75 29.47 5.46
N CYS A 14 -10.40 29.51 4.29
CA CYS A 14 -10.67 28.29 3.50
C CYS A 14 -9.55 27.87 2.53
N ALA A 15 -8.37 28.51 2.61
CA ALA A 15 -7.15 28.11 1.91
C ALA A 15 -5.96 27.92 2.86
N SER A 16 -6.23 27.88 4.17
CA SER A 16 -5.22 27.80 5.22
C SER A 16 -4.71 26.37 5.39
N VAL A 17 -3.74 26.02 4.54
CA VAL A 17 -2.67 25.03 4.77
C VAL A 17 -3.05 23.54 4.58
N ASP A 18 -2.32 22.88 3.68
CA ASP A 18 -2.39 21.47 3.21
C ASP A 18 -2.39 20.34 4.27
N LYS A 19 -2.52 20.69 5.55
CA LYS A 19 -2.44 19.77 6.68
C LYS A 19 -3.48 18.66 6.63
N GLY A 20 -4.73 18.99 6.24
CA GLY A 20 -5.81 18.00 6.16
C GLY A 20 -5.59 16.96 5.07
N ALA A 21 -5.19 17.40 3.87
CA ALA A 21 -4.86 16.53 2.74
C ALA A 21 -3.66 15.64 3.05
N ALA A 22 -2.56 16.23 3.54
CA ALA A 22 -1.37 15.49 3.95
C ALA A 22 -1.68 14.41 5.01
N ARG A 23 -2.50 14.75 6.04
CA ARG A 23 -2.88 13.78 7.07
C ARG A 23 -3.71 12.61 6.51
N LYS A 24 -4.61 12.89 5.58
CA LYS A 24 -5.41 11.86 4.90
C LYS A 24 -4.54 10.94 4.05
N ASN A 25 -3.58 11.48 3.31
CA ASN A 25 -2.70 10.66 2.46
C ASN A 25 -1.74 9.82 3.29
N ILE A 26 -1.21 10.34 4.41
CA ILE A 26 -0.47 9.54 5.41
C ILE A 26 -1.29 8.35 5.90
N GLY A 27 -2.56 8.57 6.31
CA GLY A 27 -3.44 7.48 6.76
C GLY A 27 -3.73 6.45 5.66
N SER A 28 -3.86 6.89 4.41
CA SER A 28 -4.03 6.00 3.26
C SER A 28 -2.79 5.12 3.04
N ALA A 29 -1.59 5.72 3.14
CA ALA A 29 -0.32 5.01 3.01
C ALA A 29 -0.11 3.99 4.14
N GLU A 30 -0.42 4.35 5.39
CA GLU A 30 -0.39 3.44 6.54
C GLU A 30 -1.28 2.21 6.32
N SER A 31 -2.52 2.43 5.90
CA SER A 31 -3.47 1.36 5.59
C SER A 31 -2.98 0.44 4.46
N ALA A 32 -2.41 1.03 3.40
CA ALA A 32 -1.87 0.26 2.28
C ALA A 32 -0.65 -0.58 2.68
N ILE A 33 0.24 -0.07 3.54
CA ILE A 33 1.36 -0.84 4.08
C ILE A 33 0.85 -2.03 4.91
N ALA A 34 -0.15 -1.81 5.79
CA ALA A 34 -0.75 -2.88 6.57
C ALA A 34 -1.41 -3.97 5.69
N GLN A 35 -2.04 -3.56 4.58
CA GLN A 35 -2.57 -4.49 3.58
C GLN A 35 -1.46 -5.27 2.88
N ALA A 36 -0.38 -4.61 2.47
CA ALA A 36 0.78 -5.27 1.87
C ALA A 36 1.42 -6.30 2.84
N ASP A 37 1.54 -5.97 4.12
CA ASP A 37 2.02 -6.88 5.16
C ASP A 37 1.11 -8.11 5.33
N THR A 38 -0.22 -7.89 5.35
CA THR A 38 -1.22 -8.97 5.38
C THR A 38 -1.09 -9.90 4.16
N ASN A 39 -0.75 -9.32 3.01
CA ASN A 39 -0.48 -10.05 1.77
C ASN A 39 0.93 -10.65 1.69
N GLN A 40 1.68 -10.63 2.80
CA GLN A 40 3.01 -11.22 2.92
C GLN A 40 4.07 -10.54 2.02
N ALA A 41 3.96 -9.23 1.83
CA ALA A 41 4.93 -8.47 1.05
C ALA A 41 6.36 -8.54 1.58
N ASN A 42 6.57 -8.74 2.88
CA ASN A 42 7.89 -9.04 3.44
C ASN A 42 8.56 -10.28 2.80
N ARG A 43 7.78 -11.23 2.29
CA ARG A 43 8.29 -12.44 1.63
C ARG A 43 8.39 -12.26 0.11
N TYR A 44 7.37 -11.69 -0.51
CA TYR A 44 7.22 -11.72 -1.97
C TYR A 44 7.58 -10.40 -2.67
N ALA A 45 7.58 -9.28 -1.95
CA ALA A 45 7.92 -7.96 -2.47
C ALA A 45 8.65 -7.08 -1.41
N PRO A 46 9.75 -7.57 -0.82
CA PRO A 46 10.40 -6.88 0.31
C PRO A 46 10.99 -5.53 -0.06
N LEU A 47 11.42 -5.36 -1.32
CA LEU A 47 12.00 -4.10 -1.78
C LEU A 47 10.94 -2.99 -1.83
N GLU A 48 9.81 -3.24 -2.49
CA GLU A 48 8.73 -2.26 -2.63
C GLU A 48 8.12 -1.91 -1.27
N LEU A 49 7.94 -2.91 -0.39
CA LEU A 49 7.46 -2.69 0.96
C LEU A 49 8.42 -1.80 1.75
N LYS A 50 9.73 -2.05 1.66
CA LYS A 50 10.73 -1.21 2.33
C LYS A 50 10.71 0.23 1.82
N VAL A 51 10.62 0.42 0.50
CA VAL A 51 10.50 1.76 -0.10
C VAL A 51 9.24 2.48 0.42
N ALA A 52 8.10 1.78 0.50
CA ALA A 52 6.88 2.35 1.07
C ALA A 52 7.09 2.81 2.53
N GLN A 53 7.66 1.95 3.37
CA GLN A 53 7.94 2.27 4.77
C GLN A 53 8.89 3.47 4.93
N GLU A 54 9.95 3.52 4.12
CA GLU A 54 10.91 4.64 4.11
C GLU A 54 10.25 5.96 3.69
N LYS A 55 9.40 5.93 2.65
CA LYS A 55 8.65 7.10 2.18
C LYS A 55 7.62 7.57 3.20
N LEU A 56 6.91 6.67 3.85
CA LEU A 56 6.00 7.01 4.95
C LEU A 56 6.74 7.65 6.12
N ALA A 57 7.91 7.12 6.50
CA ALA A 57 8.73 7.70 7.54
C ALA A 57 9.16 9.14 7.18
N GLN A 58 9.60 9.37 5.95
CA GLN A 58 9.92 10.71 5.45
C GLN A 58 8.69 11.63 5.42
N ALA A 59 7.52 11.12 5.04
CA ALA A 59 6.27 11.87 5.04
C ALA A 59 5.88 12.33 6.46
N ASN A 60 6.03 11.46 7.45
CA ASN A 60 5.76 11.79 8.85
C ASN A 60 6.72 12.86 9.40
N ILE A 61 8.00 12.80 9.03
CA ILE A 61 8.99 13.84 9.37
C ILE A 61 8.61 15.18 8.72
N ALA A 62 8.29 15.17 7.42
CA ALA A 62 7.86 16.37 6.70
C ALA A 62 6.59 16.97 7.33
N PHE A 63 5.62 16.13 7.71
CA PHE A 63 4.39 16.57 8.37
C PHE A 63 4.66 17.22 9.72
N ALA A 64 5.57 16.64 10.52
CA ALA A 64 5.98 17.20 11.82
C ALA A 64 6.71 18.55 11.68
N ASN A 65 7.45 18.74 10.59
CA ASN A 65 8.10 20.00 10.24
C ASN A 65 7.17 21.01 9.55
N GLU A 66 5.86 20.72 9.48
CA GLU A 66 4.86 21.55 8.79
C GLU A 66 5.09 21.70 7.27
N GLU A 67 5.91 20.82 6.68
CA GLU A 67 6.18 20.71 5.24
C GLU A 67 5.05 19.93 4.54
N TYR A 68 3.79 20.39 4.67
CA TYR A 68 2.60 19.58 4.33
C TYR A 68 2.55 19.11 2.86
N LYS A 69 2.93 19.93 1.89
CA LYS A 69 2.99 19.52 0.47
C LYS A 69 3.98 18.38 0.21
N LYS A 70 5.11 18.42 0.91
CA LYS A 70 6.13 17.38 0.81
C LYS A 70 5.66 16.10 1.50
N ALA A 71 5.01 16.24 2.66
CA ALA A 71 4.37 15.11 3.35
C ALA A 71 3.32 14.44 2.46
N GLU A 72 2.48 15.22 1.79
CA GLU A 72 1.48 14.74 0.83
C GLU A 72 2.14 13.93 -0.29
N TYR A 73 3.11 14.51 -1.01
CA TYR A 73 3.82 13.84 -2.09
C TYR A 73 4.50 12.53 -1.64
N LEU A 74 5.23 12.56 -0.52
CA LEU A 74 5.91 11.38 0.02
C LEU A 74 4.93 10.29 0.44
N SER A 75 3.77 10.66 1.00
CA SER A 75 2.74 9.70 1.37
C SER A 75 2.03 9.08 0.15
N GLU A 76 1.88 9.83 -0.96
CA GLU A 76 1.39 9.28 -2.23
C GLU A 76 2.38 8.28 -2.84
N GLU A 77 3.68 8.62 -2.86
CA GLU A 77 4.73 7.68 -3.27
C GLU A 77 4.70 6.41 -2.40
N SER A 78 4.57 6.56 -1.08
CA SER A 78 4.42 5.43 -0.16
C SER A 78 3.22 4.57 -0.49
N LEU A 79 2.07 5.18 -0.74
CA LEU A 79 0.82 4.49 -1.07
C LEU A 79 0.98 3.62 -2.33
N VAL A 80 1.53 4.19 -3.40
CA VAL A 80 1.72 3.46 -4.67
C VAL A 80 2.72 2.32 -4.52
N ASN A 81 3.82 2.52 -3.78
CA ASN A 81 4.79 1.45 -3.50
C ASN A 81 4.17 0.32 -2.67
N ALA A 82 3.35 0.64 -1.67
CA ALA A 82 2.65 -0.37 -0.87
C ALA A 82 1.64 -1.18 -1.70
N GLN A 83 0.89 -0.51 -2.59
CA GLN A 83 -0.01 -1.19 -3.53
C GLN A 83 0.74 -2.09 -4.51
N LEU A 84 1.90 -1.63 -5.02
CA LEU A 84 2.77 -2.46 -5.86
C LEU A 84 3.28 -3.69 -5.09
N ALA A 85 3.72 -3.51 -3.84
CA ALA A 85 4.17 -4.61 -3.00
C ALA A 85 3.06 -5.64 -2.77
N SER A 86 1.85 -5.16 -2.45
CA SER A 86 0.66 -5.99 -2.29
C SER A 86 0.35 -6.82 -3.55
N ALA A 87 0.27 -6.16 -4.71
CA ALA A 87 -0.07 -6.82 -5.98
C ALA A 87 0.98 -7.86 -6.42
N LYS A 88 2.28 -7.55 -6.23
CA LYS A 88 3.37 -8.50 -6.46
C LYS A 88 3.23 -9.73 -5.58
N SER A 89 2.84 -9.53 -4.32
CA SER A 89 2.68 -10.61 -3.35
C SER A 89 1.50 -11.51 -3.66
N GLU A 90 0.35 -10.92 -4.01
CA GLU A 90 -0.82 -11.67 -4.47
C GLU A 90 -0.50 -12.50 -5.73
N THR A 91 0.25 -11.92 -6.67
CA THR A 91 0.68 -12.61 -7.89
C THR A 91 1.58 -13.80 -7.57
N ALA A 92 2.63 -13.61 -6.77
CA ALA A 92 3.56 -14.68 -6.40
C ALA A 92 2.87 -15.81 -5.61
N ARG A 93 1.98 -15.45 -4.67
CA ARG A 93 1.16 -16.41 -3.94
C ARG A 93 0.25 -17.22 -4.88
N THR A 94 -0.39 -16.56 -5.83
CA THR A 94 -1.25 -17.22 -6.81
C THR A 94 -0.46 -18.18 -7.69
N GLN A 95 0.71 -17.79 -8.17
CA GLN A 95 1.60 -18.68 -8.94
C GLN A 95 2.01 -19.91 -8.12
N THR A 96 2.32 -19.74 -6.83
CA THR A 96 2.64 -20.85 -5.93
C THR A 96 1.46 -21.80 -5.78
N MET A 97 0.24 -21.29 -5.61
CA MET A 97 -0.97 -22.12 -5.55
C MET A 97 -1.24 -22.87 -6.84
N VAL A 98 -1.04 -22.23 -8.00
CA VAL A 98 -1.17 -22.88 -9.31
C VAL A 98 -0.15 -24.01 -9.47
N GLN A 99 1.10 -23.80 -9.04
CA GLN A 99 2.14 -24.83 -9.10
C GLN A 99 1.78 -26.03 -8.21
N ALA A 100 1.34 -25.79 -6.97
CA ALA A 100 0.90 -26.85 -6.07
C ALA A 100 -0.29 -27.65 -6.64
N LEU A 101 -1.26 -26.99 -7.29
CA LEU A 101 -2.37 -27.67 -7.96
C LEU A 101 -1.89 -28.56 -9.12
N ARG A 102 -0.93 -28.09 -9.91
CA ARG A 102 -0.33 -28.88 -11.01
C ARG A 102 0.38 -30.12 -10.50
N GLU A 103 1.12 -30.00 -9.40
CA GLU A 103 1.81 -31.12 -8.75
C GLU A 103 0.84 -32.15 -8.19
N SER A 104 -0.24 -31.70 -7.53
CA SER A 104 -1.31 -32.58 -7.05
C SER A 104 -1.99 -33.34 -8.20
N ILE A 105 -2.29 -32.66 -9.32
CA ILE A 105 -2.87 -33.31 -10.51
C ILE A 105 -1.90 -34.34 -11.10
N SER A 106 -0.61 -34.01 -11.19
CA SER A 106 0.40 -34.94 -11.70
C SER A 106 0.51 -36.19 -10.83
N SER A 107 0.52 -36.01 -9.51
CA SER A 107 0.61 -37.12 -8.54
C SER A 107 -0.61 -38.05 -8.66
N LEU A 108 -1.82 -37.48 -8.74
CA LEU A 108 -3.05 -38.25 -8.95
C LEU A 108 -3.03 -39.06 -10.25
N ARG A 109 -2.49 -38.48 -11.35
CA ARG A 109 -2.36 -39.21 -12.62
C ARG A 109 -1.40 -40.40 -12.52
N GLN A 110 -0.26 -40.20 -11.84
CA GLN A 110 0.72 -41.26 -11.62
C GLN A 110 0.15 -42.40 -10.76
N GLU A 111 -0.65 -42.07 -9.73
CA GLU A 111 -1.32 -43.07 -8.90
C GLU A 111 -2.33 -43.91 -9.70
N ILE A 112 -3.08 -43.29 -10.62
CA ILE A 112 -4.01 -44.00 -11.50
C ILE A 112 -3.24 -44.95 -12.45
N GLU A 113 -2.22 -44.45 -13.13
CA GLU A 113 -1.39 -45.25 -14.04
C GLU A 113 -0.72 -46.43 -13.32
N HIS A 114 -0.20 -46.19 -12.11
CA HIS A 114 0.38 -47.24 -11.29
C HIS A 114 -0.65 -48.29 -10.88
N ASN A 115 -1.85 -47.88 -10.45
CA ASN A 115 -2.92 -48.80 -10.06
C ASN A 115 -3.39 -49.66 -11.25
N ASP A 116 -3.53 -49.06 -12.43
CA ASP A 116 -3.92 -49.75 -13.66
C ASP A 116 -2.86 -50.77 -14.10
N SER A 117 -1.57 -50.48 -13.90
CA SER A 117 -0.48 -51.42 -14.20
C SER A 117 -0.39 -52.63 -13.26
N MET A 118 -1.05 -52.55 -12.10
CA MET A 118 -1.06 -53.60 -11.07
C MET A 118 -2.30 -54.52 -11.16
N ARG A 119 -3.23 -54.24 -12.07
CA ARG A 119 -4.42 -55.06 -12.36
C ARG A 119 -4.17 -56.01 -13.53
#